data_AF-A0A1Y6K783-F1
#
_entry.id   AF-A0A1Y6K783-F1
#
_cell.length_a   1.000
_cell.length_b   1.000
_cell.length_c   1.000
_cell.angle_alpha   90.00
_cell.angle_beta   90.00
_cell.angle_gamma   90.00
#
_symmetry.space_group_name_H-M   'P 1'
#
loop_
_entity.id
_entity.type
_entity.pdbx_description
1 polymer ?
#
loop_
_entity_poly.entity_id
_entity_poly.type
_entity_poly.pdbx_seq_one_letter_code
_entity_poly.pdbx_strand_id
1 'polypeptide(L)'
;MTDNLASGGSSDEFIVAGRNPSDTSHLTAFENALKDIAGASIVSRGGRPDQPHLVVNLPSQDAEQLKSRFGTALIIERNAKLSPF
;
A
#
# COMPACT_ATOMS: atom_id res chain seq x y z
N MET A 1 -9.03 7.13 34.49
CA MET A 1 -8.38 6.22 33.53
C MET A 1 -9.33 6.13 32.35
N THR A 2 -9.16 6.99 31.37
CA THR A 2 -10.06 7.06 30.20
C THR A 2 -9.66 5.98 29.21
N ASP A 3 -10.66 5.22 28.80
CA ASP A 3 -10.64 4.11 27.87
C ASP A 3 -9.82 4.42 26.62
N ASN A 4 -8.78 3.61 26.43
CA ASN A 4 -7.99 3.54 25.22
C ASN A 4 -8.92 3.01 24.13
N LEU A 5 -9.63 3.89 23.42
CA LEU A 5 -10.19 3.55 22.12
C LEU A 5 -8.99 3.13 21.28
N ALA A 6 -8.80 1.81 21.18
CA ALA A 6 -8.07 1.23 20.07
C ALA A 6 -8.66 1.89 18.82
N SER A 7 -7.88 2.79 18.22
CA SER A 7 -8.14 3.31 16.89
C SER A 7 -7.97 2.12 15.96
N GLY A 8 -8.96 1.23 15.95
CA GLY A 8 -9.17 0.20 14.95
C GLY A 8 -9.60 0.90 13.67
N GLY A 9 -8.74 1.77 13.15
CA GLY A 9 -8.87 2.31 11.81
C GLY A 9 -8.71 1.11 10.88
N SER A 10 -9.83 0.66 10.31
CA SER A 10 -9.88 -0.48 9.40
C SER A 10 -8.76 -0.34 8.37
N SER A 11 -7.77 -1.23 8.46
CA SER A 11 -6.69 -1.31 7.49
C SER A 11 -7.27 -2.00 6.26
N ASP A 12 -7.15 -1.34 5.12
CA ASP A 12 -7.52 -1.90 3.84
C ASP A 12 -6.27 -2.48 3.17
N GLU A 13 -6.46 -3.52 2.38
CA GLU A 13 -5.39 -4.08 1.55
C GLU A 13 -5.32 -3.29 0.24
N PHE A 14 -4.10 -2.99 -0.23
CA PHE A 14 -3.83 -2.25 -1.45
C PHE A 14 -2.80 -2.98 -2.31
N ILE A 15 -2.99 -2.93 -3.63
CA ILE A 15 -1.97 -3.32 -4.62
C ILE A 15 -1.23 -2.06 -5.05
N VAL A 16 0.10 -2.14 -5.03
CA VAL A 16 1.01 -1.05 -5.38
C VAL A 16 1.97 -1.51 -6.47
N ALA A 17 1.93 -0.89 -7.64
CA ALA A 17 2.78 -1.25 -8.77
C ALA A 17 3.39 -0.01 -9.43
N GLY A 18 4.56 -0.14 -10.05
CA GLY A 18 5.13 0.93 -10.86
C GLY A 18 4.29 1.16 -12.13
N ARG A 19 4.01 2.42 -12.49
CA ARG A 19 3.47 2.76 -13.81
C ARG A 19 4.47 2.50 -14.92
N ASN A 20 5.78 2.65 -14.61
CA ASN A 20 6.86 2.26 -15.49
C ASN A 20 7.53 0.97 -14.97
N PRO A 21 7.44 -0.15 -15.72
CA PRO A 21 8.00 -1.45 -15.31
C PRO A 21 9.52 -1.42 -15.08
N SER A 22 10.24 -0.58 -15.80
CA SER A 22 11.70 -0.48 -15.71
C SER A 22 12.19 0.37 -14.54
N ASP A 23 11.30 1.06 -13.83
CA ASP A 23 11.65 1.96 -12.73
C ASP A 23 11.10 1.47 -11.40
N THR A 24 11.92 0.67 -10.71
CA THR A 24 11.61 0.10 -9.40
C THR A 24 11.95 1.03 -8.24
N SER A 25 12.61 2.16 -8.51
CA SER A 25 13.08 3.10 -7.47
C SER A 25 11.91 3.66 -6.65
N HIS A 26 10.78 3.93 -7.32
CA HIS A 26 9.57 4.42 -6.67
C HIS A 26 8.91 3.37 -5.78
N LEU A 27 8.96 2.08 -6.14
CA LEU A 27 8.47 1.00 -5.28
C LEU A 27 9.34 0.87 -4.01
N THR A 28 10.66 0.95 -4.15
CA THR A 28 11.56 0.94 -2.98
C THR A 28 11.35 2.17 -2.09
N ALA A 29 11.16 3.35 -2.68
CA ALA A 29 10.85 4.57 -1.93
C ALA A 29 9.50 4.45 -1.19
N PHE A 30 8.51 3.82 -1.82
CA PHE A 30 7.22 3.52 -1.20
C PHE A 30 7.37 2.54 -0.01
N GLU A 31 8.14 1.46 -0.15
CA GLU A 31 8.40 0.53 0.96
C GLU A 31 9.06 1.23 2.16
N ASN A 32 9.96 2.17 1.91
CA ASN A 32 10.56 2.95 2.99
C ASN A 32 9.55 3.87 3.67
N ALA A 33 8.70 4.58 2.91
CA ALA A 33 7.63 5.40 3.47
C ALA A 33 6.62 4.57 4.28
N LEU A 34 6.40 3.31 3.89
CA LEU A 34 5.50 2.40 4.59
C LEU A 34 5.96 2.07 6.02
N LYS A 35 7.28 2.04 6.26
CA LYS A 35 7.85 1.72 7.59
C LYS A 35 7.55 2.79 8.64
N ASP A 36 7.29 4.02 8.21
CA ASP A 36 6.99 5.15 9.09
C ASP A 36 5.50 5.22 9.47
N ILE A 37 4.65 4.39 8.87
CA ILE A 37 3.19 4.40 9.10
C ILE A 37 2.82 3.31 10.11
N ALA A 38 2.27 3.74 11.25
CA ALA A 38 1.78 2.82 12.27
C ALA A 38 0.60 1.98 11.73
N GLY A 39 0.72 0.65 11.86
CA GLY A 39 -0.30 -0.29 11.37
C GLY A 39 -0.19 -0.66 9.89
N ALA A 40 0.75 -0.05 9.14
CA ALA A 40 1.03 -0.47 7.78
C ALA A 40 1.93 -1.72 7.75
N SER A 41 1.72 -2.59 6.77
CA SER A 41 2.57 -3.78 6.58
C SER A 41 2.56 -4.27 5.15
N ILE A 42 3.65 -4.90 4.72
CA ILE A 42 3.71 -5.62 3.44
C ILE A 42 3.12 -7.01 3.66
N VAL A 43 2.03 -7.32 2.94
CA VAL A 43 1.36 -8.62 2.96
C VAL A 43 2.05 -9.59 2.02
N SER A 44 2.36 -9.13 0.81
CA SER A 44 2.99 -9.95 -0.22
C SER A 44 3.82 -9.11 -1.19
N ARG A 45 4.84 -9.74 -1.77
CA ARG A 45 5.59 -9.22 -2.92
C ARG A 45 5.27 -10.12 -4.10
N GLY A 46 4.75 -9.54 -5.17
CA GLY A 46 4.25 -10.28 -6.31
C GLY A 46 4.56 -9.57 -7.62
N GLY A 47 3.93 -10.05 -8.68
CA GLY A 47 4.08 -9.53 -10.03
C GLY A 47 5.09 -10.33 -10.85
N ARG A 48 5.32 -9.85 -12.07
CA ARG A 48 6.31 -10.44 -12.97
C ARG A 48 7.68 -9.81 -12.71
N PRO A 49 8.78 -10.46 -13.08
CA PRO A 49 10.12 -9.89 -12.93
C PRO A 49 10.26 -8.51 -13.61
N ASP A 50 9.58 -8.32 -14.74
CA ASP A 50 9.50 -7.07 -15.49
C ASP A 50 8.44 -6.10 -14.96
N GLN A 51 7.53 -6.53 -14.09
CA GLN A 51 6.49 -5.68 -13.51
C GLN A 51 6.19 -6.10 -12.07
N PRO A 52 7.08 -5.73 -11.12
CA PRO A 52 6.88 -6.03 -9.72
C PRO A 52 5.71 -5.23 -9.13
N HIS A 53 5.02 -5.82 -8.16
CA HIS A 53 4.04 -5.14 -7.33
C HIS A 53 4.11 -5.60 -5.88
N LEU A 54 3.55 -4.79 -5.00
CA LEU A 54 3.43 -5.04 -3.58
C LEU A 54 1.95 -5.13 -3.22
N VAL A 55 1.61 -6.05 -2.32
CA VAL A 55 0.33 -6.05 -1.63
C VAL A 55 0.60 -5.60 -0.20
N VAL A 56 -0.07 -4.54 0.24
CA VAL A 56 0.17 -3.90 1.53
C VAL A 56 -1.13 -3.67 2.28
N ASN A 57 -1.09 -3.76 3.61
CA ASN A 57 -2.14 -3.25 4.47
C ASN A 57 -1.80 -1.81 4.85
N LEU A 58 -2.78 -0.91 4.70
CA LEU A 58 -2.64 0.50 5.01
C LEU A 58 -3.91 1.04 5.69
N PRO A 59 -3.78 1.92 6.69
CA PRO A 59 -4.90 2.74 7.13
C PRO A 59 -5.40 3.61 5.97
N SER A 60 -6.72 3.73 5.82
CA SER A 60 -7.33 4.48 4.71
C SER A 60 -6.86 5.93 4.59
N GLN A 61 -6.58 6.60 5.71
CA GLN A 61 -6.11 7.99 5.72
C GLN A 61 -4.69 8.13 5.15
N ASP A 62 -3.80 7.20 5.48
CA ASP A 62 -2.42 7.19 4.97
C ASP A 62 -2.36 6.77 3.50
N ALA A 63 -3.27 5.90 3.05
CA ALA A 63 -3.37 5.50 1.66
C ALA A 63 -3.60 6.71 0.73
N GLU A 64 -4.45 7.66 1.11
CA GLU A 64 -4.69 8.88 0.32
C GLU A 64 -3.46 9.80 0.29
N GLN A 65 -2.71 9.90 1.40
CA GLN A 65 -1.44 10.64 1.43
C GLN A 65 -0.40 10.00 0.51
N LEU A 66 -0.27 8.67 0.56
CA LEU A 66 0.64 7.93 -0.30
C LEU A 66 0.26 8.03 -1.77
N LYS A 67 -1.04 7.99 -2.11
CA LYS A 67 -1.55 8.25 -3.46
C LYS A 67 -1.20 9.66 -3.94
N SER A 68 -1.35 10.68 -3.09
CA SER A 68 -0.97 12.05 -3.45
C SER A 68 0.54 12.16 -3.73
N ARG A 69 1.38 11.50 -2.92
CA ARG A 69 2.83 11.56 -3.04
C ARG A 69 3.39 10.75 -4.22
N PHE A 70 2.84 9.56 -4.46
CA PHE A 70 3.40 8.59 -5.40
C PHE A 70 2.52 8.32 -6.63
N GLY A 71 1.28 8.81 -6.69
CA GLY A 71 0.28 8.42 -7.69
C GLY A 71 0.64 8.77 -9.15
N THR A 72 1.61 9.66 -9.36
CA THR A 72 2.18 9.97 -10.68
C THR A 72 3.13 8.88 -11.18
N ALA A 73 3.81 8.17 -10.28
CA ALA A 73 4.79 7.13 -10.59
C ALA A 73 4.30 5.71 -10.29
N LEU A 74 3.41 5.57 -9.29
CA LEU A 74 2.85 4.32 -8.82
C LEU A 74 1.34 4.26 -9.07
N ILE A 75 0.85 3.05 -9.30
CA ILE A 75 -0.54 2.66 -9.22
C ILE A 75 -0.76 2.18 -7.79
N ILE A 76 -1.68 2.79 -7.05
CA ILE A 76 -2.03 2.42 -5.67
C ILE A 76 -3.54 2.25 -5.63
N GLU A 77 -3.99 1.00 -5.65
CA GLU A 77 -5.42 0.64 -5.74
C GLU A 77 -5.82 -0.26 -4.59
N ARG A 78 -7.06 -0.15 -4.11
CA ARG A 78 -7.58 -1.08 -3.09
C ARG A 78 -7.60 -2.49 -3.68
N ASN A 79 -7.02 -3.45 -2.95
CA ASN A 79 -7.14 -4.86 -3.28
C ASN A 79 -8.52 -5.38 -2.85
N ALA A 80 -9.53 -5.10 -3.66
CA ALA A 80 -10.84 -5.69 -3.45
C ALA A 80 -10.73 -7.20 -3.69
N LYS A 81 -10.83 -8.00 -2.63
CA LYS A 81 -10.97 -9.46 -2.76
C LYS A 81 -12.25 -9.72 -3.55
N LEU A 82 -12.09 -10.22 -4.77
CA LEU A 82 -13.22 -10.72 -5.55
C LEU A 82 -13.80 -11.91 -4.80
N SER A 83 -15.01 -11.75 -4.24
CA SER A 83 -15.76 -12.88 -3.70
C SER A 83 -16.17 -13.76 -4.88
N PRO A 84 -15.80 -15.06 -4.89
CA PRO A 84 -16.37 -15.98 -5.86
C PRO A 84 -17.88 -16.06 -5.57
N PHE A 85 -18.67 -15.75 -6.61
CA PHE A 85 -20.13 -15.77 -6.57
C PHE A 85 -20.67 -17.19 -6.36
#